data_AF-A0A350EUY2-F1
#
_entry.id   AF-A0A350EUY2-F1
#
_cell.length_a   1.000
_cell.length_b   1.000
_cell.length_c   1.000
_cell.angle_alpha   90.00
_cell.angle_beta   90.00
_cell.angle_gamma   90.00
#
_symmetry.space_group_name_H-M   'P 1'
#
loop_
_entity.id
_entity.type
_entity.pdbx_description
1 polymer ?
#
loop_
_entity_poly.entity_id
_entity_poly.type
_entity_poly.pdbx_seq_one_letter_code
_entity_poly.pdbx_strand_id
1 'polypeptide(L)'
;MNQSSSAPSETAIASAINLEFVRNIAETGERDGVEAVTEFHRSLFLHQHGRDLERHRQQRKLSEDRLADLERRLDQVRARLADEDEHVPVLENGTPDTQPSAPWNLWDRTMFWLAAIGVVGLLVFGVFNISFNLLESGIITFTEHPVRAYFWAALLPVGALAVKVGWDLLENRRCRMIYLWTCLTIGLVSVVAWVAAYASVYPALSMSTAERIASLTVTDASPGASLTAGGVKTIDMIIVIAQGLAEICLSAALGIYMTQLYGRHRPVSLARNPVYKQLDGERRRLEEQVTRERLALAEARGGESRLENQLSAFVAYARSLFQKEAGLRRDRGQQKRQLLDRIAAQLKARLDDADRGEDDHEPNGETDRLALNAR
;
A
#
# COMPACT_ATOMS: atom_id res chain seq x y z
N MET A 1 -17.95 -5.85 19.77
CA MET A 1 -18.75 -6.70 20.68
C MET A 1 -18.61 -6.12 22.07
N ASN A 2 -19.60 -5.37 22.53
CA ASN A 2 -19.63 -4.83 23.90
C ASN A 2 -19.97 -5.98 24.84
N GLN A 3 -18.96 -6.61 25.43
CA GLN A 3 -19.17 -7.38 26.65
C GLN A 3 -19.54 -6.35 27.72
N SER A 4 -20.81 -6.35 28.12
CA SER A 4 -21.26 -5.71 29.34
C SER A 4 -20.35 -6.19 30.47
N SER A 5 -19.57 -5.27 31.04
CA SER A 5 -18.83 -5.56 32.26
C SER A 5 -19.87 -5.86 33.33
N SER A 6 -20.07 -7.15 33.62
CA SER A 6 -20.82 -7.55 34.81
C SER A 6 -20.11 -6.89 35.99
N ALA A 7 -20.83 -5.98 36.66
CA ALA A 7 -20.37 -5.47 37.94
C ALA A 7 -19.98 -6.69 38.78
N PRO A 8 -18.76 -6.75 39.34
CA PRO A 8 -18.36 -7.87 40.18
C PRO A 8 -19.44 -8.03 41.24
N SER A 9 -20.15 -9.16 41.19
CA SER A 9 -21.28 -9.42 42.06
C SER A 9 -20.82 -9.19 43.50
N GLU A 10 -21.33 -8.16 44.17
CA GLU A 10 -20.95 -7.80 45.55
C GLU A 10 -21.04 -8.99 46.50
N THR A 11 -21.91 -9.95 46.17
CA THR A 11 -22.06 -11.25 46.83
C THR A 11 -20.79 -12.11 46.82
N ALA A 12 -19.99 -12.08 45.75
CA ALA A 12 -18.75 -12.86 45.67
C ALA A 12 -17.63 -12.27 46.53
N ILE A 13 -17.59 -10.94 46.67
CA ILE A 13 -16.63 -10.24 47.54
C ILE A 13 -17.00 -10.51 49.01
N ALA A 14 -18.28 -10.49 49.34
CA ALA A 14 -18.76 -10.75 50.69
C ALA A 14 -18.50 -12.19 51.16
N SER A 15 -18.56 -13.19 50.26
CA SER A 15 -18.30 -14.59 50.63
C SER A 15 -16.84 -14.90 50.97
N ALA A 16 -15.89 -14.07 50.53
CA ALA A 16 -14.46 -14.30 50.74
C ALA A 16 -13.90 -13.66 52.02
N ILE A 17 -14.69 -12.84 52.72
CA ILE A 17 -14.26 -12.20 53.97
C ILE A 17 -14.45 -13.16 55.15
N ASN A 18 -13.40 -13.32 55.95
CA ASN A 18 -13.46 -14.11 57.16
C ASN A 18 -14.10 -13.30 58.29
N LEU A 19 -15.44 -13.37 58.38
CA LEU A 19 -16.23 -12.68 59.40
C LEU A 19 -15.87 -13.10 60.83
N GLU A 20 -15.43 -14.35 61.04
CA GLU A 20 -15.03 -14.83 62.35
C GLU A 20 -13.78 -14.12 62.84
N PHE A 21 -12.78 -13.95 61.96
CA PHE A 21 -11.58 -13.19 62.29
C PHE A 21 -11.90 -11.73 62.62
N VAL A 22 -12.73 -11.06 61.81
CA VAL A 22 -13.18 -9.68 62.07
C VAL A 22 -13.88 -9.57 63.42
N ARG A 23 -14.76 -10.52 63.74
CA ARG A 23 -15.48 -10.56 65.02
C ARG A 23 -14.55 -10.77 66.19
N ASN A 24 -13.59 -11.68 66.09
CA ASN A 24 -12.63 -12.01 67.13
C ASN A 24 -11.72 -10.81 67.45
N ILE A 25 -11.14 -10.16 66.43
CA ILE A 25 -10.33 -8.95 66.64
C ILE A 25 -11.20 -7.84 67.26
N ALA A 26 -12.46 -7.70 66.85
CA ALA A 26 -13.37 -6.76 67.48
C ALA A 26 -13.76 -7.14 68.94
N GLU A 27 -13.56 -8.38 69.40
CA GLU A 27 -13.80 -8.80 70.81
C GLU A 27 -12.65 -8.41 71.70
N THR A 28 -11.42 -8.61 71.22
CA THR A 28 -10.20 -8.30 71.97
C THR A 28 -10.09 -6.81 72.31
N GLY A 29 -10.69 -5.93 71.50
CA GLY A 29 -10.67 -4.48 71.74
C GLY A 29 -9.28 -3.86 71.54
N GLU A 30 -8.42 -4.53 70.79
CA GLU A 30 -7.05 -4.09 70.50
C GLU A 30 -7.04 -2.74 69.77
N ARG A 31 -6.12 -1.83 70.17
CA ARG A 31 -6.04 -0.46 69.62
C ARG A 31 -5.75 -0.44 68.11
N ASP A 32 -5.02 -1.45 67.62
CA ASP A 32 -4.59 -1.56 66.23
C ASP A 32 -5.43 -2.56 65.42
N GLY A 33 -6.63 -2.92 65.92
CA GLY A 33 -7.48 -3.95 65.29
C GLY A 33 -7.88 -3.65 63.84
N VAL A 34 -7.95 -2.37 63.43
CA VAL A 34 -8.19 -1.99 62.03
C VAL A 34 -7.03 -2.45 61.14
N GLU A 35 -5.79 -2.20 61.57
CA GLU A 35 -4.59 -2.52 60.79
C GLU A 35 -4.44 -4.04 60.66
N ALA A 36 -4.60 -4.77 61.77
CA ALA A 36 -4.59 -6.23 61.78
C ALA A 36 -5.63 -6.85 60.83
N VAL A 37 -6.86 -6.32 60.81
CA VAL A 37 -7.91 -6.78 59.87
C VAL A 37 -7.53 -6.47 58.43
N THR A 38 -6.99 -5.28 58.15
CA THR A 38 -6.57 -4.92 56.78
C THR A 38 -5.40 -5.75 56.29
N GLU A 39 -4.40 -6.01 57.14
CA GLU A 39 -3.23 -6.82 56.80
C GLU A 39 -3.62 -8.27 56.56
N PHE A 40 -4.45 -8.85 57.44
CA PHE A 40 -4.96 -10.22 57.27
C PHE A 40 -5.71 -10.37 55.94
N HIS A 41 -6.68 -9.50 55.64
CA HIS A 41 -7.47 -9.59 54.41
C HIS A 41 -6.64 -9.27 53.16
N ARG A 42 -5.66 -8.37 53.26
CA ARG A 42 -4.68 -8.14 52.18
C ARG A 42 -3.85 -9.39 51.92
N SER A 43 -3.34 -10.04 52.96
CA SER A 43 -2.57 -11.28 52.84
C SER A 43 -3.42 -12.41 52.24
N LEU A 44 -4.68 -12.53 52.65
CA LEU A 44 -5.63 -13.53 52.13
C LEU A 44 -5.90 -13.30 50.63
N PHE A 45 -6.17 -12.05 50.23
CA PHE A 45 -6.36 -11.71 48.82
C PHE A 45 -5.09 -12.00 48.00
N LEU A 46 -3.92 -11.60 48.50
CA LEU A 46 -2.64 -11.88 47.85
C LEU A 46 -2.32 -13.38 47.80
N HIS A 47 -2.78 -14.17 48.75
CA HIS A 47 -2.63 -15.62 48.70
C HIS A 47 -3.46 -16.23 47.55
N GLN A 48 -4.67 -15.72 47.32
CA GLN A 48 -5.57 -16.21 46.26
C GLN A 48 -5.20 -15.68 44.87
N HIS A 49 -4.92 -14.38 44.75
CA HIS A 49 -4.75 -13.67 43.48
C HIS A 49 -3.33 -13.15 43.25
N GLY A 50 -2.40 -13.32 44.20
CA GLY A 50 -1.05 -12.78 44.08
C GLY A 50 -0.27 -13.38 42.90
N ARG A 51 -0.52 -14.65 42.56
CA ARG A 51 0.06 -15.29 41.38
C ARG A 51 -0.38 -14.61 40.09
N ASP A 52 -1.67 -14.26 39.98
CA ASP A 52 -2.21 -13.61 38.78
C ASP A 52 -1.76 -12.15 38.69
N LEU A 53 -1.72 -11.45 39.83
CA LEU A 53 -1.19 -10.09 39.90
C LEU A 53 0.28 -10.04 39.47
N GLU A 54 1.10 -10.96 39.98
CA GLU A 54 2.51 -11.06 39.61
C GLU A 54 2.68 -11.46 38.14
N ARG A 55 1.83 -12.36 37.63
CA ARG A 55 1.81 -12.70 36.21
C ARG A 55 1.51 -11.49 35.33
N HIS A 56 0.51 -10.66 35.68
CA HIS A 56 0.19 -9.45 34.92
C HIS A 56 1.32 -8.40 35.01
N ARG A 57 1.98 -8.26 36.17
CA ARG A 57 3.17 -7.39 36.32
C ARG A 57 4.33 -7.83 35.45
N GLN A 58 4.63 -9.13 35.44
CA GLN A 58 5.67 -9.69 34.59
C GLN A 58 5.34 -9.53 33.11
N GLN A 59 4.09 -9.80 32.72
CA GLN A 59 3.62 -9.58 31.34
C GLN A 59 3.74 -8.11 30.94
N ARG A 60 3.32 -7.18 31.79
CA ARG A 60 3.45 -5.73 31.55
C ARG A 60 4.91 -5.37 31.28
N LYS A 61 5.83 -5.77 32.16
CA LYS A 61 7.25 -5.46 32.01
C LYS A 61 7.84 -6.07 30.74
N LEU A 62 7.53 -7.34 30.46
CA LEU A 62 8.00 -8.00 29.23
C LEU A 62 7.48 -7.32 27.96
N SER A 63 6.20 -6.91 27.93
CA SER A 63 5.64 -6.18 26.80
C SER A 63 6.19 -4.76 26.69
N GLU A 64 6.50 -4.07 27.80
CA GLU A 64 7.19 -2.77 27.78
C GLU A 64 8.59 -2.88 27.18
N ASP A 65 9.39 -3.86 27.62
CA ASP A 65 10.74 -4.10 27.10
C ASP A 65 10.70 -4.44 25.59
N ARG A 66 9.79 -5.34 25.18
CA ARG A 66 9.61 -5.70 23.76
C ARG A 66 9.14 -4.53 22.92
N LEU A 67 8.22 -3.72 23.44
CA LEU A 67 7.70 -2.55 22.73
C LEU A 67 8.81 -1.54 22.48
N ALA A 68 9.65 -1.26 23.48
CA ALA A 68 10.79 -0.37 23.35
C ALA A 68 11.80 -0.86 22.29
N ASP A 69 12.09 -2.16 22.26
CA ASP A 69 12.96 -2.77 21.25
C ASP A 69 12.37 -2.69 19.83
N LEU A 70 11.06 -2.96 19.68
CA LEU A 70 10.37 -2.87 18.39
C LEU A 70 10.31 -1.43 17.88
N GLU A 71 10.02 -0.47 18.75
CA GLU A 71 10.00 0.96 18.39
C GLU A 71 11.40 1.42 17.95
N ARG A 72 12.46 1.01 18.64
CA ARG A 72 13.84 1.31 18.23
C ARG A 72 14.17 0.74 16.85
N ARG A 73 13.76 -0.50 16.56
CA ARG A 73 13.95 -1.11 15.23
C ARG A 73 13.14 -0.41 14.15
N LEU A 74 11.90 -0.03 14.45
CA LEU A 74 11.03 0.72 13.56
C LEU A 74 11.68 2.05 13.16
N ASP A 75 12.23 2.77 14.14
CA ASP A 75 12.90 4.05 13.89
C ASP A 75 14.18 3.87 13.05
N GLN A 76 14.94 2.81 13.27
CA GLN A 76 16.10 2.48 12.43
C GLN A 76 15.70 2.18 10.98
N VAL A 77 14.64 1.40 10.77
CA VAL A 77 14.14 1.09 9.42
C VAL A 77 13.58 2.34 8.75
N ARG A 78 12.89 3.21 9.49
CA ARG A 78 12.40 4.51 8.98
C ARG A 78 13.54 5.43 8.57
N ALA A 79 14.60 5.51 9.37
CA ALA A 79 15.79 6.29 9.03
C ALA A 79 16.43 5.78 7.73
N ARG A 80 16.64 4.46 7.61
CA ARG A 80 17.16 3.85 6.37
C ARG A 80 16.25 4.06 5.17
N LEU A 81 14.93 4.00 5.36
CA LEU A 81 13.96 4.22 4.29
C LEU A 81 13.96 5.68 3.82
N ALA A 82 14.22 6.64 4.71
CA ALA A 82 14.30 8.06 4.37
C ALA A 82 15.55 8.41 3.53
N ASP A 83 16.62 7.63 3.68
CA ASP A 83 17.86 7.79 2.92
C ASP A 83 17.79 7.12 1.52
N GLU A 84 16.76 6.30 1.26
CA GLU A 84 16.63 5.53 0.03
C GLU A 84 15.55 6.13 -0.89
N ASP A 85 15.91 6.38 -2.15
CA ASP A 85 14.95 6.83 -3.16
C ASP A 85 13.95 5.71 -3.49
N GLU A 86 12.65 6.07 -3.55
CA GLU A 86 11.59 5.12 -3.91
C GLU A 86 11.76 4.59 -5.34
N HIS A 87 12.28 5.43 -6.23
CA HIS A 87 12.40 5.17 -7.65
C HIS A 87 13.85 5.36 -8.09
N VAL A 88 14.36 4.38 -8.84
CA VAL A 88 15.68 4.40 -9.44
C VAL A 88 15.56 4.31 -10.96
N PRO A 89 16.45 4.96 -11.72
CA PRO A 89 16.44 4.88 -13.17
C PRO A 89 16.66 3.43 -13.62
N VAL A 90 15.87 2.97 -14.59
CA VAL A 90 16.06 1.66 -15.21
C VAL A 90 17.41 1.63 -15.92
N LEU A 91 18.13 0.52 -15.76
CA LEU A 91 19.35 0.26 -16.52
C LEU A 91 18.98 -0.16 -17.94
N GLU A 92 19.15 0.72 -18.92
CA GLU A 92 19.05 0.38 -20.34
C GLU A 92 20.46 0.03 -20.83
N ASN A 93 20.68 -1.23 -21.22
CA ASN A 93 21.99 -1.75 -21.66
C ASN A 93 23.16 -1.49 -20.69
N GLY A 94 22.88 -1.59 -19.38
CA GLY A 94 23.89 -1.41 -18.32
C GLY A 94 24.22 0.06 -17.99
N THR A 95 23.59 1.03 -18.68
CA THR A 95 23.68 2.44 -18.33
C THR A 95 22.38 2.92 -17.68
N PRO A 96 22.43 3.63 -16.56
CA PRO A 96 21.23 4.13 -15.90
C PRO A 96 20.59 5.23 -16.77
N ASP A 97 19.32 5.06 -17.08
CA ASP A 97 18.50 6.03 -17.83
C ASP A 97 18.31 7.30 -16.99
N THR A 98 19.32 8.16 -17.01
CA THR A 98 19.44 9.36 -16.17
C THR A 98 19.22 10.64 -16.95
N GLN A 99 19.02 10.55 -18.27
CA GLN A 99 18.87 11.74 -19.10
C GLN A 99 17.46 12.29 -18.93
N PRO A 100 17.30 13.49 -18.31
CA PRO A 100 15.99 14.10 -18.22
C PRO A 100 15.44 14.30 -19.64
N SER A 101 14.18 13.89 -19.85
CA SER A 101 13.54 14.04 -21.14
C SER A 101 13.52 15.52 -21.52
N ALA A 102 14.24 15.88 -22.59
CA ALA A 102 14.13 17.22 -23.13
C ALA A 102 12.67 17.40 -23.59
N PRO A 103 11.98 18.47 -23.16
CA PRO A 103 10.64 18.74 -23.66
C PRO A 103 10.68 18.83 -25.18
N TRP A 104 9.68 18.24 -25.84
CA TRP A 104 9.59 18.29 -27.29
C TRP A 104 9.64 19.74 -27.80
N ASN A 105 10.70 20.08 -28.52
CA ASN A 105 10.77 21.35 -29.22
C ASN A 105 9.73 21.36 -30.35
N LEU A 106 9.19 22.53 -30.70
CA LEU A 106 8.30 22.69 -31.84
C LEU A 106 8.94 22.15 -33.12
N TRP A 107 10.25 22.38 -33.29
CA TRP A 107 11.03 21.86 -34.42
C TRP A 107 11.09 20.33 -34.47
N ASP A 108 11.27 19.67 -33.32
CA ASP A 108 11.32 18.21 -33.28
C ASP A 108 9.94 17.62 -33.59
N ARG A 109 8.86 18.27 -33.12
CA ARG A 109 7.49 17.87 -33.47
C ARG A 109 7.21 18.03 -34.96
N THR A 110 7.58 19.16 -35.56
CA THR A 110 7.37 19.38 -37.00
C THR A 110 8.18 18.39 -37.82
N MET A 111 9.44 18.14 -37.46
CA MET A 111 10.29 17.14 -38.14
C MET A 111 9.74 15.73 -38.00
N PHE A 112 9.23 15.35 -36.83
CA PHE A 112 8.59 14.05 -36.64
C PHE A 112 7.37 13.87 -37.56
N TRP A 113 6.49 14.86 -37.63
CA TRP A 113 5.31 14.81 -38.49
C TRP A 113 5.65 14.87 -39.98
N LEU A 114 6.61 15.69 -40.38
CA LEU A 114 7.10 15.74 -41.76
C LEU A 114 7.71 14.40 -42.19
N ALA A 115 8.50 13.77 -41.31
CA ALA A 115 9.03 12.44 -41.56
C ALA A 115 7.92 11.39 -41.66
N ALA A 116 6.91 11.44 -40.78
CA ALA A 116 5.78 10.51 -40.83
C ALA A 116 4.98 10.64 -42.13
N ILE A 117 4.65 11.87 -42.54
CA ILE A 117 3.99 12.17 -43.81
C ILE A 117 4.86 11.72 -44.98
N GLY A 118 6.18 11.95 -44.90
CA GLY A 118 7.15 11.51 -45.90
C GLY A 118 7.15 9.98 -46.07
N VAL A 119 7.18 9.22 -44.98
CA VAL A 119 7.11 7.75 -45.01
C VAL A 119 5.79 7.30 -45.64
N VAL A 120 4.66 7.81 -45.18
CA VAL A 120 3.35 7.43 -45.73
C VAL A 120 3.26 7.78 -47.22
N GLY A 121 3.71 8.97 -47.59
CA GLY A 121 3.72 9.43 -48.98
C GLY A 121 4.59 8.56 -49.89
N LEU A 122 5.82 8.26 -49.48
CA LEU A 122 6.73 7.38 -50.24
C LEU A 122 6.17 5.97 -50.39
N LEU A 123 5.58 5.40 -49.33
CA LEU A 123 5.00 4.06 -49.40
C LEU A 123 3.77 4.00 -50.32
N VAL A 124 2.86 4.97 -50.21
CA VAL A 124 1.65 5.03 -51.06
C VAL A 124 2.02 5.27 -52.52
N PHE A 125 2.90 6.24 -52.79
CA PHE A 125 3.37 6.54 -54.13
C PHE A 125 4.10 5.35 -54.75
N GLY A 126 4.94 4.67 -53.97
CA GLY A 126 5.64 3.47 -54.40
C GLY A 126 4.74 2.32 -54.77
N VAL A 127 3.74 2.05 -53.92
CA VAL A 127 2.72 1.03 -54.22
C VAL A 127 2.01 1.36 -55.53
N PHE A 128 1.59 2.60 -55.74
CA PHE A 128 0.91 2.98 -56.98
C PHE A 128 1.82 2.86 -58.21
N ASN A 129 3.01 3.45 -58.17
CA ASN A 129 3.91 3.45 -59.32
C ASN A 129 4.37 2.05 -59.72
N ILE A 130 4.76 1.20 -58.76
CA ILE A 130 5.14 -0.17 -59.09
C ILE A 130 3.92 -0.95 -59.60
N SER A 131 2.73 -0.75 -59.02
CA SER A 131 1.52 -1.39 -59.51
C SER A 131 1.20 -0.97 -60.94
N PHE A 132 1.34 0.31 -61.29
CA PHE A 132 1.14 0.79 -62.66
C PHE A 132 2.17 0.20 -63.61
N ASN A 133 3.46 0.20 -63.26
CA ASN A 133 4.50 -0.42 -64.08
C ASN A 133 4.24 -1.93 -64.29
N LEU A 134 3.75 -2.65 -63.27
CA LEU A 134 3.38 -4.07 -63.39
C LEU A 134 2.14 -4.28 -64.25
N LEU A 135 1.14 -3.39 -64.17
CA LEU A 135 -0.06 -3.46 -65.02
C LEU A 135 0.27 -3.14 -66.48
N GLU A 136 1.12 -2.15 -66.73
CA GLU A 136 1.56 -1.75 -68.07
C GLU A 136 2.53 -2.76 -68.71
N SER A 137 3.16 -3.63 -67.92
CA SER A 137 4.06 -4.68 -68.42
C SER A 137 3.41 -5.70 -69.37
N GLY A 138 2.07 -5.74 -69.43
CA GLY A 138 1.32 -6.63 -70.33
C GLY A 138 1.32 -8.11 -69.91
N ILE A 139 1.80 -8.42 -68.70
CA ILE A 139 1.73 -9.78 -68.14
C ILE A 139 0.26 -10.10 -67.82
N ILE A 140 -0.29 -11.12 -68.48
CA ILE A 140 -1.71 -11.55 -68.39
C ILE A 140 -2.17 -11.69 -66.92
N THR A 141 -1.28 -12.19 -66.05
CA THR A 141 -1.56 -12.39 -64.62
C THR A 141 -1.94 -11.11 -63.88
N PHE A 142 -1.43 -9.94 -64.29
CA PHE A 142 -1.74 -8.66 -63.66
C PHE A 142 -2.90 -7.95 -64.34
N THR A 143 -3.09 -8.12 -65.65
CA THR A 143 -4.22 -7.52 -66.38
C THR A 143 -5.56 -8.16 -65.99
N GLU A 144 -5.59 -9.48 -65.79
CA GLU A 144 -6.82 -10.18 -65.38
C GLU A 144 -7.18 -9.95 -63.90
N HIS A 145 -6.16 -9.71 -63.07
CA HIS A 145 -6.32 -9.57 -61.62
C HIS A 145 -5.45 -8.42 -61.07
N PRO A 146 -5.87 -7.16 -61.23
CA PRO A 146 -5.05 -5.99 -60.88
C PRO A 146 -4.67 -5.95 -59.40
N VAL A 147 -5.51 -6.54 -58.54
CA VAL A 147 -5.25 -6.71 -57.11
C VAL A 147 -3.92 -7.42 -56.83
N ARG A 148 -3.50 -8.36 -57.69
CA ARG A 148 -2.21 -9.06 -57.54
C ARG A 148 -1.03 -8.10 -57.69
N ALA A 149 -1.10 -7.14 -58.60
CA ALA A 149 -0.05 -6.13 -58.78
C ALA A 149 0.13 -5.29 -57.51
N TYR A 150 -0.98 -4.87 -56.89
CA TYR A 150 -0.96 -4.16 -55.60
C TYR A 150 -0.35 -4.99 -54.47
N PHE A 151 -0.66 -6.29 -54.39
CA PHE A 151 -0.04 -7.18 -53.39
C PHE A 151 1.48 -7.33 -53.58
N TRP A 152 1.95 -7.43 -54.83
CA TRP A 152 3.38 -7.47 -55.12
C TRP A 152 4.05 -6.13 -54.80
N ALA A 153 3.41 -5.01 -55.13
CA ALA A 153 3.92 -3.68 -54.80
C ALA A 153 3.91 -3.42 -53.27
N ALA A 154 2.98 -4.03 -52.52
CA ALA A 154 2.93 -3.95 -51.06
C ALA A 154 4.12 -4.64 -50.36
N LEU A 155 4.95 -5.41 -51.09
CA LEU A 155 6.23 -5.89 -50.56
C LEU A 155 7.22 -4.75 -50.29
N LEU A 156 7.06 -3.57 -50.91
CA LEU A 156 7.89 -2.40 -50.65
C LEU A 156 7.83 -1.95 -49.18
N PRO A 157 6.64 -1.67 -48.59
CA PRO A 157 6.52 -1.41 -47.16
C PRO A 157 7.16 -2.49 -46.28
N VAL A 158 6.99 -3.76 -46.65
CA VAL A 158 7.60 -4.89 -45.91
C VAL A 158 9.13 -4.83 -45.99
N GLY A 159 9.69 -4.51 -47.16
CA GLY A 159 11.11 -4.30 -47.34
C GLY A 159 11.64 -3.13 -46.51
N ALA A 160 10.94 -2.00 -46.48
CA ALA A 160 11.30 -0.85 -45.66
C ALA A 160 11.31 -1.20 -44.16
N LEU A 161 10.31 -1.94 -43.69
CA LEU A 161 10.25 -2.44 -42.31
C LEU A 161 11.39 -3.41 -42.02
N ALA A 162 11.71 -4.34 -42.92
CA ALA A 162 12.82 -5.27 -42.74
C ALA A 162 14.16 -4.55 -42.60
N VAL A 163 14.41 -3.53 -43.43
CA VAL A 163 15.62 -2.69 -43.34
C VAL A 163 15.65 -1.92 -42.01
N LYS A 164 14.51 -1.41 -41.53
CA LYS A 164 14.42 -0.77 -40.21
C LYS A 164 14.71 -1.75 -39.08
N VAL A 165 14.10 -2.94 -39.09
CA VAL A 165 14.34 -3.98 -38.07
C VAL A 165 15.81 -4.39 -38.03
N GLY A 166 16.46 -4.50 -39.19
CA GLY A 166 17.90 -4.73 -39.27
C GLY A 166 18.73 -3.67 -38.54
N TRP A 167 18.29 -2.40 -38.54
CA TRP A 167 18.93 -1.34 -37.77
C TRP A 167 18.71 -1.48 -36.26
N ASP A 168 17.49 -1.85 -35.83
CA ASP A 168 17.15 -2.02 -34.42
C ASP A 168 17.99 -3.13 -33.75
N LEU A 169 18.32 -4.19 -34.50
CA LEU A 169 19.16 -5.31 -34.04
C LEU A 169 20.63 -4.96 -33.80
N LEU A 170 21.13 -3.83 -34.30
CA LEU A 170 22.51 -3.42 -34.08
C LEU A 170 22.68 -2.81 -32.69
N GLU A 171 23.51 -3.36 -31.81
CA GLU A 171 23.73 -2.76 -30.47
C GLU A 171 24.69 -1.56 -30.50
N ASN A 172 25.71 -1.61 -31.36
CA ASN A 172 26.76 -0.60 -31.39
C ASN A 172 26.29 0.70 -32.09
N ARG A 173 26.39 1.83 -31.39
CA ARG A 173 26.05 3.17 -31.90
C ARG A 173 26.77 3.54 -33.19
N ARG A 174 28.04 3.12 -33.36
CA ARG A 174 28.79 3.38 -34.60
C ARG A 174 28.21 2.60 -35.79
N CYS A 175 27.91 1.32 -35.59
CA CYS A 175 27.28 0.48 -36.62
C CYS A 175 25.90 1.01 -37.00
N ARG A 176 25.08 1.44 -36.03
CA ARG A 176 23.78 2.07 -36.27
C ARG A 176 23.89 3.33 -37.14
N MET A 177 24.89 4.17 -36.89
CA MET A 177 25.12 5.39 -37.70
C MET A 177 25.58 5.05 -39.11
N ILE A 178 26.54 4.12 -39.26
CA ILE A 178 27.02 3.68 -40.57
C ILE A 178 25.86 3.09 -41.38
N TYR A 179 25.06 2.19 -40.77
CA TYR A 179 23.89 1.59 -41.41
C TYR A 179 22.89 2.63 -41.92
N LEU A 180 22.57 3.64 -41.10
CA LEU A 180 21.69 4.74 -41.50
C LEU A 180 22.26 5.51 -42.70
N TRP A 181 23.53 5.89 -42.66
CA TRP A 181 24.18 6.62 -43.76
C TRP A 181 24.29 5.79 -45.04
N THR A 182 24.58 4.50 -44.92
CA THR A 182 24.60 3.58 -46.07
C THR A 182 23.21 3.47 -46.69
N CYS A 183 22.17 3.28 -45.87
CA CYS A 183 20.78 3.22 -46.32
C CYS A 183 20.38 4.53 -47.04
N LEU A 184 20.67 5.67 -46.44
CA LEU A 184 20.41 6.98 -47.05
C LEU A 184 21.16 7.17 -48.38
N THR A 185 22.43 6.79 -48.43
CA THR A 185 23.27 6.92 -49.64
C THR A 185 22.74 6.04 -50.77
N ILE A 186 22.38 4.78 -50.48
CA ILE A 186 21.77 3.87 -51.46
C ILE A 186 20.47 4.50 -51.98
N GLY A 187 19.61 4.97 -51.08
CA GLY A 187 18.35 5.61 -51.45
C GLY A 187 18.54 6.82 -52.38
N LEU A 188 19.48 7.72 -52.06
CA LEU A 188 19.77 8.91 -52.87
C LEU A 188 20.37 8.55 -54.24
N VAL A 189 21.33 7.62 -54.29
CA VAL A 189 21.92 7.15 -55.56
C VAL A 189 20.84 6.50 -56.43
N SER A 190 19.95 5.73 -55.84
CA SER A 190 18.80 5.14 -56.53
C SER A 190 17.83 6.19 -57.09
N VAL A 191 17.57 7.29 -56.38
CA VAL A 191 16.77 8.42 -56.93
C VAL A 191 17.47 9.04 -58.13
N VAL A 192 18.77 9.30 -58.05
CA VAL A 192 19.54 9.88 -59.18
C VAL A 192 19.50 8.95 -60.40
N ALA A 193 19.68 7.64 -60.19
CA ALA A 193 19.58 6.64 -61.24
C ALA A 193 18.17 6.60 -61.87
N TRP A 194 17.13 6.67 -61.04
CA TRP A 194 15.75 6.75 -61.49
C TRP A 194 15.48 8.00 -62.33
N VAL A 195 15.90 9.18 -61.88
CA VAL A 195 15.75 10.45 -62.63
C VAL A 195 16.48 10.38 -63.96
N ALA A 196 17.72 9.88 -63.97
CA ALA A 196 18.51 9.76 -65.20
C ALA A 196 17.86 8.79 -66.20
N ALA A 197 17.39 7.63 -65.73
CA ALA A 197 16.70 6.65 -66.55
C ALA A 197 15.37 7.22 -67.10
N TYR A 198 14.58 7.88 -66.25
CA TYR A 198 13.34 8.53 -66.67
C TYR A 198 13.56 9.63 -67.71
N ALA A 199 14.58 10.49 -67.50
CA ALA A 199 14.96 11.53 -68.45
C ALA A 199 15.37 10.97 -69.81
N SER A 200 15.92 9.76 -69.87
CA SER A 200 16.27 9.09 -71.13
C SER A 200 15.04 8.58 -71.92
N VAL A 201 13.95 8.26 -71.21
CA VAL A 201 12.68 7.78 -71.78
C VAL A 201 11.77 8.95 -72.17
N TYR A 202 11.90 10.09 -71.49
CA TYR A 202 11.05 11.26 -71.69
C TYR A 202 10.94 11.73 -73.15
N PRO A 203 12.03 11.83 -73.94
CA PRO A 203 11.93 12.20 -75.36
C PRO A 203 11.01 11.27 -76.16
N ALA A 204 11.04 9.96 -75.87
CA ALA A 204 10.19 8.98 -76.54
C ALA A 204 8.71 9.10 -76.13
N LEU A 205 8.42 9.60 -74.93
CA LEU A 205 7.06 9.90 -74.46
C LEU A 205 6.54 11.23 -75.02
N SER A 206 7.42 12.21 -75.23
CA SER A 206 7.07 13.51 -75.83
C SER A 206 6.90 13.46 -77.35
N MET A 207 7.35 12.39 -78.01
CA MET A 207 7.16 12.22 -79.46
C MET A 207 5.67 12.11 -79.78
N SER A 208 5.22 12.96 -80.69
CA SER A 208 3.84 12.95 -81.18
C SER A 208 3.52 11.63 -81.89
N THR A 209 2.25 11.24 -81.94
CA THR A 209 1.81 10.03 -82.66
C THR A 209 2.25 10.06 -84.12
N ALA A 210 2.31 11.25 -84.73
CA ALA A 210 2.82 11.46 -86.09
C ALA A 210 4.33 11.16 -86.20
N GLU A 211 5.14 11.58 -85.23
CA GLU A 211 6.58 11.27 -85.17
C GLU A 211 6.82 9.78 -84.90
N ARG A 212 6.00 9.14 -84.05
CA ARG A 212 6.07 7.68 -83.83
C ARG A 212 5.77 6.90 -85.10
N ILE A 213 4.73 7.29 -85.84
CA ILE A 213 4.38 6.65 -87.12
C ILE A 213 5.49 6.90 -88.16
N ALA A 214 6.06 8.11 -88.21
CA ALA A 214 7.18 8.44 -89.10
C ALA A 214 8.47 7.68 -88.73
N SER A 215 8.71 7.39 -87.45
CA SER A 215 9.83 6.55 -87.01
C SER A 215 9.65 5.07 -87.32
N LEU A 216 8.41 4.62 -87.53
CA LEU A 216 8.04 3.26 -87.93
C LEU A 216 8.04 3.08 -89.46
N THR A 217 8.02 4.16 -90.25
CA THR A 217 8.20 4.09 -91.71
C THR A 217 9.67 3.83 -92.04
N VAL A 218 9.95 2.55 -92.33
CA VAL A 218 11.25 1.90 -92.57
C VAL A 218 11.95 2.40 -93.85
N THR A 219 12.23 3.69 -94.01
CA THR A 219 12.96 4.17 -95.20
C THR A 219 14.26 4.92 -94.98
N ASP A 220 14.59 5.40 -93.78
CA ASP A 220 15.93 5.96 -93.55
C ASP A 220 16.42 5.68 -92.12
N ALA A 221 17.26 4.65 -91.97
CA ALA A 221 17.98 4.38 -90.74
C ALA A 221 19.09 5.44 -90.55
N SER A 222 18.74 6.59 -90.00
CA SER A 222 19.74 7.55 -89.51
C SER A 222 20.45 6.95 -88.28
N PRO A 223 21.80 7.01 -88.18
CA PRO A 223 22.58 6.37 -87.11
C PRO A 223 22.51 7.12 -85.76
N GLY A 224 21.45 7.87 -85.51
CA GLY A 224 21.21 8.57 -84.25
C GLY A 224 20.49 7.67 -83.25
N ALA A 225 21.26 6.92 -82.45
CA ALA A 225 20.83 6.31 -81.18
C ALA A 225 19.41 5.71 -81.17
N SER A 226 19.13 4.79 -82.09
CA SER A 226 17.96 3.92 -81.99
C SER A 226 18.09 3.03 -80.74
N LEU A 227 17.32 3.32 -79.70
CA LEU A 227 17.11 2.40 -78.58
C LEU A 227 16.51 1.12 -79.16
N THR A 228 17.30 0.06 -79.27
CA THR A 228 16.79 -1.26 -79.66
C THR A 228 15.66 -1.65 -78.71
N ALA A 229 14.70 -2.46 -79.16
CA ALA A 229 13.59 -2.92 -78.31
C ALA A 229 14.06 -3.58 -76.99
N GLY A 230 15.27 -4.16 -76.99
CA GLY A 230 15.93 -4.67 -75.78
C GLY A 230 16.47 -3.58 -74.85
N GLY A 231 16.91 -2.44 -75.38
CA GLY A 231 17.34 -1.26 -74.61
C GLY A 231 16.19 -0.64 -73.82
N VAL A 232 15.01 -0.48 -74.42
CA VAL A 232 13.81 0.06 -73.74
C VAL A 232 13.43 -0.81 -72.54
N LYS A 233 13.37 -2.14 -72.73
CA LYS A 233 13.08 -3.09 -71.64
C LYS A 233 14.10 -3.04 -70.50
N THR A 234 15.37 -2.80 -70.82
CA THR A 234 16.43 -2.70 -69.82
C THR A 234 16.29 -1.41 -69.00
N ILE A 235 15.93 -0.30 -69.65
CA ILE A 235 15.70 0.98 -68.97
C ILE A 235 14.48 0.90 -68.05
N ASP A 236 13.37 0.30 -68.50
CA ASP A 236 12.18 0.11 -67.65
C ASP A 236 12.50 -0.71 -66.40
N MET A 237 13.28 -1.78 -66.55
CA MET A 237 13.75 -2.59 -65.42
C MET A 237 14.61 -1.76 -64.45
N ILE A 238 15.52 -0.93 -64.97
CA ILE A 238 16.34 -0.03 -64.15
C ILE A 238 15.47 0.97 -63.39
N ILE A 239 14.47 1.56 -64.05
CA ILE A 239 13.51 2.49 -63.42
C ILE A 239 12.82 1.81 -62.24
N VAL A 240 12.25 0.61 -62.44
CA VAL A 240 11.53 -0.11 -61.38
C VAL A 240 12.46 -0.49 -60.21
N ILE A 241 13.65 -1.01 -60.49
CA ILE A 241 14.62 -1.40 -59.45
C ILE A 241 15.11 -0.17 -58.68
N ALA A 242 15.51 0.88 -59.40
CA ALA A 242 15.99 2.12 -58.79
C ALA A 242 14.90 2.75 -57.92
N GLN A 243 13.66 2.79 -58.40
CA GLN A 243 12.54 3.32 -57.63
C GLN A 243 12.28 2.49 -56.36
N GLY A 244 12.20 1.16 -56.48
CA GLY A 244 11.94 0.29 -55.33
C GLY A 244 13.05 0.38 -54.26
N LEU A 245 14.32 0.42 -54.68
CA LEU A 245 15.44 0.63 -53.77
C LEU A 245 15.40 2.00 -53.09
N ALA A 246 15.09 3.06 -53.85
CA ALA A 246 14.95 4.41 -53.31
C ALA A 246 13.87 4.45 -52.23
N GLU A 247 12.68 3.94 -52.51
CA GLU A 247 11.53 3.98 -51.60
C GLU A 247 11.76 3.14 -50.35
N ILE A 248 12.29 1.92 -50.48
CA ILE A 248 12.64 1.06 -49.34
C ILE A 248 13.65 1.76 -48.44
N CYS A 249 14.76 2.24 -49.01
CA CYS A 249 15.86 2.78 -48.22
C CYS A 249 15.51 4.14 -47.60
N LEU A 250 14.87 5.05 -48.35
CA LEU A 250 14.48 6.36 -47.83
C LEU A 250 13.38 6.25 -46.78
N SER A 251 12.38 5.37 -46.99
CA SER A 251 11.33 5.13 -45.98
C SER A 251 11.91 4.53 -44.70
N ALA A 252 12.83 3.57 -44.82
CA ALA A 252 13.53 3.02 -43.67
C ALA A 252 14.37 4.07 -42.94
N ALA A 253 15.12 4.90 -43.68
CA ALA A 253 15.94 5.97 -43.10
C ALA A 253 15.10 7.00 -42.33
N LEU A 254 13.96 7.44 -42.88
CA LEU A 254 13.01 8.30 -42.19
C LEU A 254 12.41 7.63 -40.96
N GLY A 255 12.04 6.34 -41.06
CA GLY A 255 11.54 5.57 -39.92
C GLY A 255 12.57 5.43 -38.78
N ILE A 256 13.84 5.19 -39.13
CA ILE A 256 14.96 5.17 -38.18
C ILE A 256 15.14 6.55 -37.53
N TYR A 257 15.11 7.62 -38.33
CA TYR A 257 15.22 8.99 -37.83
C TYR A 257 14.10 9.33 -36.84
N MET A 258 12.85 8.95 -37.15
CA MET A 258 11.72 9.11 -36.22
C MET A 258 11.93 8.36 -34.91
N THR A 259 12.44 7.12 -34.95
CA THR A 259 12.74 6.35 -33.74
C THR A 259 13.85 7.00 -32.91
N GLN A 260 14.90 7.55 -33.54
CA GLN A 260 15.93 8.30 -32.84
C GLN A 260 15.39 9.58 -32.20
N LEU A 261 14.55 10.33 -32.92
CA LEU A 261 13.94 11.56 -32.43
C LEU A 261 13.01 11.26 -31.24
N TYR A 262 12.18 10.23 -31.35
CA TYR A 262 11.35 9.75 -30.25
C TYR A 262 12.20 9.35 -29.04
N GLY A 263 13.30 8.61 -29.27
CA GLY A 263 14.21 8.19 -28.21
C GLY A 263 14.82 9.35 -27.42
N ARG A 264 15.08 10.50 -28.05
CA ARG A 264 15.57 11.71 -27.35
C ARG A 264 14.55 12.35 -26.40
N HIS A 265 13.26 12.11 -26.64
CA HIS A 265 12.17 12.70 -25.85
C HIS A 265 11.40 11.66 -25.03
N ARG A 266 11.88 10.41 -24.98
CA ARG A 266 11.26 9.35 -24.16
C ARG A 266 11.33 9.78 -22.69
N PRO A 267 10.23 9.63 -21.91
CA PRO A 267 10.29 9.88 -20.48
C PRO A 267 11.26 8.90 -19.81
N VAL A 268 12.02 9.38 -18.83
CA VAL A 268 12.91 8.54 -18.01
C VAL A 268 12.13 7.38 -17.44
N SER A 269 12.56 6.16 -17.75
CA SER A 269 11.94 4.97 -17.21
C SER A 269 12.39 4.79 -15.77
N LEU A 270 11.55 5.17 -14.82
CA LEU A 270 11.79 4.94 -13.40
C LEU A 270 11.25 3.56 -13.00
N ALA A 271 12.09 2.73 -12.39
CA ALA A 271 11.67 1.50 -11.74
C ALA A 271 11.66 1.69 -10.23
N ARG A 272 10.78 0.97 -9.55
CA ARG A 272 10.73 0.97 -8.09
C ARG A 272 11.99 0.32 -7.53
N ASN A 273 12.67 1.01 -6.62
CA ASN A 273 13.88 0.51 -5.97
C ASN A 273 13.55 -0.79 -5.19
N PRO A 274 14.20 -1.92 -5.49
CA PRO A 274 13.95 -3.17 -4.78
C PRO A 274 14.32 -3.08 -3.30
N VAL A 275 15.34 -2.28 -2.95
CA VAL A 275 15.77 -2.05 -1.56
C VAL A 275 14.69 -1.28 -0.82
N TYR A 276 14.20 -0.17 -1.37
CA TYR A 276 13.09 0.59 -0.81
C TYR A 276 11.85 -0.28 -0.60
N LYS A 277 11.51 -1.14 -1.58
CA LYS A 277 10.36 -2.06 -1.46
C LYS A 277 10.54 -3.06 -0.31
N GLN A 278 11.76 -3.57 -0.09
CA GLN A 278 12.07 -4.47 1.02
C GLN A 278 11.94 -3.74 2.37
N LEU A 279 12.52 -2.55 2.49
CA LEU A 279 12.46 -1.72 3.70
C LEU A 279 11.03 -1.26 4.03
N ASP A 280 10.23 -0.84 3.04
CA ASP A 280 8.81 -0.49 3.23
C ASP A 280 7.99 -1.71 3.70
N GLY A 281 8.30 -2.90 3.18
CA GLY A 281 7.71 -4.16 3.65
C GLY A 281 8.08 -4.49 5.10
N GLU A 282 9.34 -4.30 5.48
CA GLU A 282 9.81 -4.48 6.86
C GLU A 282 9.17 -3.46 7.82
N ARG A 283 9.10 -2.18 7.42
CA ARG A 283 8.45 -1.13 8.19
C ARG A 283 7.01 -1.50 8.54
N ARG A 284 6.22 -1.91 7.54
CA ARG A 284 4.80 -2.29 7.75
C ARG A 284 4.66 -3.45 8.72
N ARG A 285 5.52 -4.47 8.61
CA ARG A 285 5.52 -5.62 9.53
C ARG A 285 5.84 -5.20 10.97
N LEU A 286 6.82 -4.30 11.15
CA LEU A 286 7.15 -3.76 12.47
C LEU A 286 6.02 -2.89 13.04
N GLU A 287 5.36 -2.07 12.23
CA GLU A 287 4.19 -1.26 12.65
C GLU A 287 3.03 -2.14 13.14
N GLU A 288 2.76 -3.25 12.45
CA GLU A 288 1.77 -4.23 12.89
C GLU A 288 2.18 -4.89 14.21
N GLN A 289 3.44 -5.28 14.36
CA GLN A 289 3.95 -5.90 15.60
C GLN A 289 3.87 -4.92 16.79
N VAL A 290 4.28 -3.66 16.60
CA VAL A 290 4.15 -2.59 17.60
C VAL A 290 2.69 -2.42 18.02
N THR A 291 1.76 -2.42 17.08
CA THR A 291 0.33 -2.29 17.38
C THR A 291 -0.18 -3.47 18.21
N ARG A 292 0.22 -4.70 17.89
CA ARG A 292 -0.15 -5.90 18.65
C ARG A 292 0.42 -5.87 20.07
N GLU A 293 1.69 -5.50 20.24
CA GLU A 293 2.31 -5.41 21.56
C GLU A 293 1.73 -4.27 22.41
N ARG A 294 1.34 -3.14 21.81
CA ARG A 294 0.61 -2.07 22.52
C ARG A 294 -0.74 -2.55 23.06
N LEU A 295 -1.46 -3.37 22.29
CA LEU A 295 -2.71 -3.99 22.75
C LEU A 295 -2.46 -4.98 23.89
N ALA A 296 -1.43 -5.82 23.78
CA ALA A 296 -1.05 -6.76 24.85
C ALA A 296 -0.64 -6.03 26.14
N LEU A 297 0.10 -4.92 26.01
CA LEU A 297 0.47 -4.07 27.15
C LEU A 297 -0.77 -3.44 27.80
N ALA A 298 -1.70 -2.94 27.00
CA ALA A 298 -2.96 -2.37 27.51
C ALA A 298 -3.79 -3.42 28.26
N GLU A 299 -3.85 -4.65 27.74
CA GLU A 299 -4.53 -5.78 28.40
C GLU A 299 -3.87 -6.13 29.74
N ALA A 300 -2.54 -6.25 29.78
CA ALA A 300 -1.80 -6.54 31.01
C ALA A 300 -1.98 -5.45 32.08
N ARG A 301 -1.90 -4.16 31.67
CA ARG A 301 -2.17 -3.02 32.56
C ARG A 301 -3.61 -3.00 33.06
N GLY A 302 -4.57 -3.34 32.19
CA GLY A 302 -5.98 -3.47 32.57
C GLY A 302 -6.21 -4.59 33.59
N GLY A 303 -5.58 -5.76 33.40
CA GLY A 303 -5.62 -6.88 34.33
C GLY A 303 -5.03 -6.54 35.70
N GLU A 304 -3.86 -5.91 35.71
CA GLU A 304 -3.20 -5.45 36.95
C GLU A 304 -4.07 -4.42 37.69
N SER A 305 -4.50 -3.35 37.00
CA SER A 305 -5.34 -2.31 37.61
C SER A 305 -6.65 -2.88 38.15
N ARG A 306 -7.26 -3.85 37.44
CA ARG A 306 -8.47 -4.53 37.91
C ARG A 306 -8.23 -5.27 39.23
N LEU A 307 -7.15 -6.05 39.34
CA LEU A 307 -6.82 -6.80 40.56
C LEU A 307 -6.45 -5.86 41.71
N GLU A 308 -5.75 -4.76 41.43
CA GLU A 308 -5.41 -3.75 42.44
C GLU A 308 -6.65 -3.01 42.96
N ASN A 309 -7.60 -2.68 42.08
CA ASN A 309 -8.88 -2.12 42.45
C ASN A 309 -9.75 -3.12 43.23
N GLN A 310 -9.73 -4.40 42.88
CA GLN A 310 -10.40 -5.45 43.64
C GLN A 310 -9.80 -5.61 45.04
N LEU A 311 -8.46 -5.58 45.15
CA LEU A 311 -7.76 -5.61 46.43
C LEU A 311 -8.15 -4.40 47.30
N SER A 312 -8.13 -3.18 46.74
CA SER A 312 -8.47 -1.97 47.50
C SER A 312 -9.93 -1.98 47.98
N ALA A 313 -10.86 -2.41 47.12
CA ALA A 313 -12.27 -2.60 47.48
C ALA A 313 -12.46 -3.67 48.55
N PHE A 314 -11.77 -4.81 48.43
CA PHE A 314 -11.81 -5.91 49.39
C PHE A 314 -11.34 -5.48 50.78
N VAL A 315 -10.20 -4.78 50.85
CA VAL A 315 -9.63 -4.25 52.10
C VAL A 315 -10.53 -3.16 52.71
N ALA A 316 -11.07 -2.25 51.88
CA ALA A 316 -12.00 -1.22 52.34
C ALA A 316 -13.29 -1.81 52.92
N TYR A 317 -13.82 -2.87 52.29
CA TYR A 317 -15.01 -3.57 52.76
C TYR A 317 -14.74 -4.34 54.07
N ALA A 318 -13.59 -5.02 54.21
CA ALA A 318 -13.19 -5.63 55.48
C ALA A 318 -13.06 -4.60 56.61
N ARG A 319 -12.47 -3.43 56.32
CA ARG A 319 -12.35 -2.31 57.26
C ARG A 319 -13.71 -1.77 57.70
N SER A 320 -14.65 -1.59 56.78
CA SER A 320 -15.99 -1.08 57.10
C SER A 320 -16.79 -2.08 57.93
N LEU A 321 -16.67 -3.38 57.64
CA LEU A 321 -17.26 -4.45 58.46
C LEU A 321 -16.70 -4.47 59.88
N PHE A 322 -15.37 -4.33 60.03
CA PHE A 322 -14.74 -4.23 61.35
C PHE A 322 -15.25 -3.02 62.14
N GLN A 323 -15.31 -1.84 61.52
CA GLN A 323 -15.82 -0.62 62.17
C GLN A 323 -17.29 -0.79 62.61
N LYS A 324 -18.11 -1.43 61.78
CA LYS A 324 -19.51 -1.74 62.11
C LYS A 324 -19.63 -2.68 63.29
N GLU A 325 -18.88 -3.79 63.30
CA GLU A 325 -18.89 -4.76 64.41
C GLU A 325 -18.32 -4.15 65.70
N ALA A 326 -17.23 -3.37 65.62
CA ALA A 326 -16.68 -2.64 66.75
C ALA A 326 -17.66 -1.60 67.32
N GLY A 327 -18.41 -0.90 66.46
CA GLY A 327 -19.49 0.00 66.85
C GLY A 327 -20.62 -0.72 67.59
N LEU A 328 -21.16 -1.79 66.99
CA LEU A 328 -22.21 -2.63 67.61
C LEU A 328 -21.78 -3.18 68.97
N ARG A 329 -20.50 -3.54 69.12
CA ARG A 329 -19.93 -4.01 70.40
C ARG A 329 -19.86 -2.90 71.45
N ARG A 330 -19.43 -1.70 71.08
CA ARG A 330 -19.45 -0.53 71.98
C ARG A 330 -20.88 -0.23 72.43
N ASP A 331 -21.84 -0.26 71.52
CA ASP A 331 -23.25 -0.02 71.82
C ASP A 331 -23.82 -1.10 72.76
N ARG A 332 -23.56 -2.39 72.49
CA ARG A 332 -23.95 -3.49 73.39
C ARG A 332 -23.26 -3.39 74.75
N GLY A 333 -21.99 -2.96 74.78
CA GLY A 333 -21.26 -2.72 76.02
C GLY A 333 -21.86 -1.59 76.85
N GLN A 334 -22.23 -0.48 76.20
CA GLN A 334 -22.96 0.63 76.82
C GLN A 334 -24.34 0.20 77.31
N GLN A 335 -25.11 -0.53 76.51
CA GLN A 335 -26.42 -1.08 76.91
C GLN A 335 -26.29 -2.03 78.10
N LYS A 336 -25.30 -2.93 78.11
CA LYS A 336 -25.02 -3.82 79.25
C LYS A 336 -24.65 -3.04 80.51
N ARG A 337 -23.82 -2.00 80.40
CA ARG A 337 -23.48 -1.11 81.52
C ARG A 337 -24.71 -0.39 82.04
N GLN A 338 -25.52 0.23 81.17
CA GLN A 338 -26.77 0.86 81.55
C GLN A 338 -27.75 -0.11 82.21
N LEU A 339 -27.79 -1.36 81.75
CA LEU A 339 -28.65 -2.40 82.32
C LEU A 339 -28.13 -2.85 83.69
N LEU A 340 -26.83 -3.05 83.84
CA LEU A 340 -26.18 -3.34 85.13
C LEU A 340 -26.35 -2.18 86.12
N ASP A 341 -26.22 -0.93 85.68
CA ASP A 341 -26.45 0.26 86.49
C ASP A 341 -27.91 0.32 86.95
N ARG A 342 -28.87 -0.01 86.07
CA ARG A 342 -30.29 -0.14 86.43
C ARG A 342 -30.53 -1.26 87.43
N ILE A 343 -29.94 -2.43 87.24
CA ILE A 343 -30.07 -3.57 88.18
C ILE A 343 -29.42 -3.22 89.52
N ALA A 344 -28.24 -2.60 89.51
CA ALA A 344 -27.55 -2.16 90.72
C ALA A 344 -28.36 -1.11 91.48
N ALA A 345 -28.96 -0.15 90.77
CA ALA A 345 -29.88 0.83 91.35
C ALA A 345 -31.14 0.17 91.93
N GLN A 346 -31.72 -0.82 91.25
CA GLN A 346 -32.87 -1.58 91.74
C GLN A 346 -32.52 -2.45 92.96
N LEU A 347 -31.37 -3.12 92.96
CA LEU A 347 -30.89 -3.89 94.11
C LEU A 347 -30.60 -2.98 95.30
N LYS A 348 -29.98 -1.82 95.06
CA LYS A 348 -29.74 -0.82 96.11
C LYS A 348 -31.06 -0.31 96.69
N ALA A 349 -32.03 0.04 95.86
CA ALA A 349 -33.36 0.44 96.31
C ALA A 349 -34.06 -0.67 97.12
N ARG A 350 -33.96 -1.92 96.69
CA ARG A 350 -34.50 -3.07 97.45
C ARG A 350 -33.75 -3.34 98.75
N LEU A 351 -32.44 -3.08 98.79
CA LEU A 351 -31.64 -3.19 100.01
C LEU A 351 -32.04 -2.09 100.99
N ASP A 352 -32.17 -0.85 100.52
CA ASP A 352 -32.62 0.30 101.32
C ASP A 352 -34.06 0.11 101.85
N ASP A 353 -34.95 -0.53 101.07
CA ASP A 353 -36.30 -0.89 101.52
C ASP A 353 -36.31 -2.06 102.52
N ALA A 354 -35.39 -3.02 102.40
CA ALA A 354 -35.23 -4.10 103.38
C ALA A 354 -34.60 -3.59 104.70
N ASP A 355 -33.69 -2.63 104.62
CA ASP A 355 -33.08 -1.93 105.77
C ASP A 355 -34.11 -1.03 106.49
N ARG A 356 -35.13 -0.55 105.77
CA ARG A 356 -36.30 0.13 106.34
C ARG A 356 -37.40 -0.82 106.83
N GLY A 357 -37.30 -2.12 106.53
CA GLY A 357 -38.31 -3.12 106.88
C GLY A 357 -38.15 -3.74 108.27
N GLU A 358 -37.13 -3.36 109.04
CA GLU A 358 -36.89 -3.86 110.40
C GLU A 358 -37.44 -2.94 111.51
N ASP A 359 -37.90 -1.73 111.17
CA ASP A 359 -38.56 -0.79 112.07
C ASP A 359 -39.87 -0.27 111.43
N ASP A 360 -40.94 -1.03 111.54
CA ASP A 360 -42.32 -0.56 111.81
C ASP A 360 -43.33 -1.65 111.46
N HIS A 361 -43.62 -2.48 112.46
CA HIS A 361 -44.80 -3.31 112.49
C HIS A 361 -45.93 -2.53 113.17
N GLU A 362 -46.73 -1.79 112.40
CA GLU A 362 -48.07 -1.38 112.83
C GLU A 362 -49.12 -1.64 111.73
N PRO A 363 -50.22 -2.34 112.03
CA PRO A 363 -51.28 -2.63 111.07
C PRO A 363 -52.33 -1.52 111.11
N ASN A 364 -52.68 -0.96 109.95
CA ASN A 364 -53.99 -0.34 109.80
C ASN A 364 -54.50 -0.51 108.37
N GLY A 365 -55.72 -1.02 108.29
CA GLY A 365 -56.45 -1.20 107.04
C GLY A 365 -57.11 0.10 106.57
N GLU A 366 -57.49 0.09 105.31
CA GLU A 366 -58.71 0.68 104.70
C GLU A 366 -58.53 0.51 103.17
N THR A 367 -59.24 -0.42 102.55
CA THR A 367 -60.45 -0.16 101.73
C THR A 367 -60.33 0.95 100.68
N ASP A 368 -60.42 0.50 99.43
CA ASP A 368 -61.25 1.06 98.36
C ASP A 368 -60.67 2.26 97.55
N ARG A 369 -60.29 2.01 96.29
CA ARG A 369 -61.12 2.38 95.12
C ARG A 369 -60.43 2.19 93.76
N LEU A 370 -61.28 1.78 92.83
CA LEU A 370 -61.16 1.70 91.38
C LEU A 370 -60.83 3.03 90.68
N ALA A 371 -60.03 2.95 89.61
CA ALA A 371 -60.19 3.62 88.30
C ALA A 371 -58.99 3.18 87.42
N LEU A 372 -59.12 2.33 86.40
CA LEU A 372 -59.79 2.56 85.10
C LEU A 372 -59.46 3.94 84.51
N ASN A 373 -58.40 4.01 83.71
CA ASN A 373 -58.38 4.89 82.54
C ASN A 373 -57.45 4.37 81.45
N ALA A 374 -57.97 4.51 80.23
CA ALA A 374 -57.51 3.95 78.98
C ALA A 374 -56.41 4.79 78.30
N ARG A 375 -55.45 4.12 77.65
CA ARG A 375 -55.26 4.13 76.19
C ARG A 375 -54.19 3.14 75.76
#